data_AF-A0A378VW04-F1
#
_entry.id   AF-A0A378VW04-F1
#
_cell.length_a   1.000
_cell.length_b   1.000
_cell.length_c   1.000
_cell.angle_alpha   90.00
_cell.angle_beta   90.00
_cell.angle_gamma   90.00
#
_symmetry.space_group_name_H-M   'P 1'
#
loop_
_entity.id
_entity.type
_entity.pdbx_description
1 polymer ?
#
loop_
_entity_poly.entity_id
_entity_poly.type
_entity_poly.pdbx_seq_one_letter_code
_entity_poly.pdbx_strand_id
1 'polypeptide(L)'
;MNLKLVFESGDPVLIGVFVLMLLMSTVTWCLVVLRCIKLYRARKGNAAVKRHMRDTLSLNDAVEKVRAVDAPLSKLAQEALQSYRNYRRNEASELAQALPLNEYLVIQIRNSMAQIMRRFDYGMTALASIGATAPFIGLFGTVWGFTTP
;
A
#
# COMPACT_ATOMS: atom_id res chain seq x y z
N MET A 1 28.75 6.43 -32.90
CA MET A 1 29.23 5.18 -32.27
C MET A 1 28.13 4.14 -32.37
N ASN A 2 28.35 3.06 -33.12
CA ASN A 2 27.33 2.05 -33.40
C ASN A 2 27.10 1.17 -32.16
N LEU A 3 25.91 1.24 -31.55
CA LEU A 3 25.52 0.35 -30.43
C LEU A 3 25.61 -1.15 -30.81
N LYS A 4 25.56 -1.48 -32.10
CA LYS A 4 25.75 -2.84 -32.63
C LYS A 4 27.14 -3.42 -32.33
N LEU A 5 28.20 -2.61 -32.40
CA LEU A 5 29.57 -3.07 -32.13
C LEU A 5 29.80 -3.38 -30.64
N VAL A 6 29.11 -2.71 -29.73
CA VAL A 6 29.18 -2.99 -28.27
C VAL A 6 28.47 -4.29 -27.92
N PHE A 7 27.42 -4.66 -28.65
CA PHE A 7 26.71 -5.93 -28.45
C PHE A 7 27.35 -7.12 -29.18
N GLU A 8 28.07 -6.90 -30.28
CA GLU A 8 28.85 -7.94 -30.97
C GLU A 8 30.19 -8.26 -30.29
N SER A 9 30.78 -7.29 -29.58
CA SER A 9 32.07 -7.44 -28.88
C SER A 9 31.94 -7.59 -27.36
N GLY A 10 30.73 -7.39 -26.82
CA GLY A 10 30.49 -7.31 -25.38
C GLY A 10 30.20 -8.69 -24.77
N ASP A 11 30.85 -8.99 -23.65
CA ASP A 11 30.63 -10.23 -22.90
C ASP A 11 29.11 -10.41 -22.60
N PRO A 12 28.50 -11.55 -23.00
CA PRO A 12 27.09 -11.84 -22.74
C PRO A 12 26.70 -11.70 -21.26
N VAL A 13 27.64 -11.89 -20.33
CA VAL A 13 27.43 -11.67 -18.89
C VAL A 13 27.14 -10.18 -18.59
N LEU A 14 27.92 -9.26 -19.16
CA LEU A 14 27.76 -7.82 -18.94
C LEU A 14 26.43 -7.31 -19.50
N ILE A 15 26.06 -7.80 -20.69
CA ILE A 15 24.77 -7.51 -21.32
C ILE A 15 23.61 -8.00 -20.43
N GLY A 16 23.74 -9.21 -19.88
CA GLY A 16 22.75 -9.78 -18.96
C GLY A 16 22.56 -8.94 -17.69
N VAL A 17 23.65 -8.49 -17.07
CA VAL A 17 23.62 -7.62 -15.88
C VAL A 17 22.95 -6.28 -16.20
N PHE A 18 23.27 -5.68 -17.35
CA PHE A 18 22.67 -4.42 -17.79
C PHE A 18 21.15 -4.54 -18.00
N VAL A 19 20.70 -5.61 -18.68
CA VAL A 19 19.28 -5.89 -18.89
C VAL A 19 18.56 -6.12 -17.56
N LEU A 20 19.18 -6.86 -16.63
CA LEU A 20 18.61 -7.10 -15.30
C LEU A 20 18.43 -5.80 -14.50
N MET A 21 19.43 -4.91 -14.50
CA MET A 21 19.32 -3.59 -13.87
C MET A 21 18.19 -2.76 -14.47
N LEU A 22 18.08 -2.76 -15.80
CA LEU A 22 17.04 -2.00 -16.51
C LEU A 22 15.64 -2.52 -16.17
N LEU A 23 15.47 -3.85 -16.10
CA LEU A 23 14.25 -4.49 -15.63
C LEU A 23 13.91 -4.08 -14.20
N MET A 24 14.85 -4.19 -13.26
CA MET A 24 14.63 -3.80 -11.86
C MET A 24 14.29 -2.31 -11.70
N SER A 25 14.93 -1.44 -12.48
CA SER A 25 14.61 -0.01 -12.52
C SER A 25 13.18 0.24 -13.00
N THR A 26 12.76 -0.44 -14.07
CA THR A 26 11.41 -0.32 -14.63
C THR A 26 10.34 -0.79 -13.64
N VAL A 27 10.58 -1.93 -12.96
CA VAL A 27 9.70 -2.45 -11.91
C VAL A 27 9.59 -1.47 -10.75
N THR A 28 10.72 -0.89 -10.32
CA THR A 28 10.78 0.10 -9.24
C THR A 28 9.91 1.31 -9.57
N TRP A 29 10.09 1.92 -10.74
CA TRP A 29 9.29 3.06 -11.18
C TRP A 29 7.81 2.72 -11.32
N CYS A 30 7.47 1.54 -11.86
CA CYS A 30 6.08 1.08 -11.95
C CYS A 30 5.43 0.98 -10.56
N LEU A 31 6.11 0.38 -9.58
CA LEU A 31 5.63 0.28 -8.20
C LEU A 31 5.47 1.66 -7.55
N VAL A 32 6.43 2.57 -7.75
CA VAL A 32 6.38 3.95 -7.23
C VAL A 32 5.16 4.69 -7.80
N VAL A 33 4.93 4.63 -9.11
CA VAL A 33 3.79 5.29 -9.76
C VAL A 33 2.46 4.73 -9.25
N LEU A 34 2.30 3.40 -9.22
CA LEU A 34 1.09 2.75 -8.71
C LEU A 34 0.81 3.12 -7.24
N ARG A 35 1.86 3.18 -6.42
CA ARG A 35 1.76 3.58 -5.00
C ARG A 35 1.38 5.05 -4.86
N CYS A 36 2.00 5.94 -5.63
CA CYS A 36 1.71 7.36 -5.62
C CYS A 36 0.24 7.62 -6.00
N ILE A 37 -0.27 6.94 -7.04
CA ILE A 37 -1.68 7.01 -7.44
C ILE A 37 -2.60 6.49 -6.34
N LYS A 38 -2.30 5.32 -5.74
CA LYS A 38 -3.11 4.76 -4.63
C LYS A 38 -3.16 5.72 -3.44
N LEU A 39 -2.03 6.29 -3.05
CA LEU A 39 -1.96 7.22 -1.92
C LEU A 39 -2.71 8.53 -2.22
N TYR A 40 -2.57 9.05 -3.44
CA TYR A 40 -3.29 10.24 -3.88
C TYR A 40 -4.81 10.01 -3.88
N ARG A 41 -5.27 8.89 -4.44
CA ARG A 41 -6.70 8.51 -4.44
C ARG A 41 -7.23 8.32 -3.01
N ALA A 42 -6.47 7.64 -2.14
CA ALA A 42 -6.84 7.46 -0.74
C ALA A 42 -6.94 8.79 0.01
N ARG A 43 -5.98 9.72 -0.19
CA ARG A 43 -6.03 11.06 0.42
C ARG A 43 -7.23 11.87 -0.07
N LYS A 44 -7.47 11.91 -1.38
CA LYS A 44 -8.61 12.62 -1.97
C LYS A 44 -9.94 12.04 -1.49
N GLY A 45 -10.06 10.71 -1.46
CA GLY A 45 -11.23 10.01 -0.95
C GLY A 45 -11.47 10.29 0.53
N ASN A 46 -10.44 10.19 1.38
CA ASN A 46 -10.55 10.50 2.81
C ASN A 46 -10.98 11.96 3.06
N ALA A 47 -10.49 12.91 2.26
CA ALA A 47 -10.92 14.31 2.37
C ALA A 47 -12.40 14.50 2.01
N ALA A 48 -12.89 13.82 0.97
CA ALA A 48 -14.32 13.84 0.60
C ALA A 48 -15.19 13.23 1.71
N VAL A 49 -14.78 12.06 2.24
CA VAL A 49 -15.48 11.39 3.35
C VAL A 49 -15.54 12.26 4.60
N LYS A 50 -14.43 12.92 4.97
CA LYS A 50 -14.39 13.82 6.13
C LYS A 50 -15.32 15.03 5.97
N ARG A 51 -15.49 15.55 4.75
CA ARG A 51 -16.45 16.62 4.46
C ARG A 51 -17.88 16.11 4.63
N HIS A 52 -18.21 14.98 3.99
CA HIS A 52 -19.55 14.40 4.08
C HIS A 52 -19.95 14.00 5.51
N MET A 53 -19.02 13.48 6.31
CA MET A 53 -19.28 13.17 7.72
C MET A 53 -19.51 14.41 8.59
N ARG A 54 -18.86 15.54 8.28
CA ARG A 54 -19.05 16.79 9.02
C ARG A 54 -20.42 17.44 8.78
N ASP A 55 -21.00 17.23 7.60
CA ASP A 55 -22.25 17.85 7.19
C ASP A 55 -23.50 17.04 7.55
N THR A 56 -23.34 15.86 8.16
CA THR A 56 -24.44 14.94 8.50
C THR A 56 -24.68 14.83 10.00
N LEU A 57 -25.94 14.98 10.43
CA LEU A 57 -26.37 14.77 11.82
C LEU A 57 -26.49 13.30 12.23
N SER A 58 -26.58 12.36 11.28
CA SER A 58 -26.80 10.94 11.53
C SER A 58 -25.67 10.07 10.99
N LEU A 59 -25.16 9.15 11.82
CA LEU A 59 -24.08 8.24 11.47
C LEU A 59 -24.44 7.29 10.31
N ASN A 60 -25.72 6.88 10.21
CA ASN A 60 -26.19 6.00 9.12
C ASN A 60 -26.13 6.73 7.77
N ASP A 61 -26.67 7.95 7.70
CA ASP A 61 -26.65 8.76 6.46
C ASP A 61 -25.23 9.12 6.03
N ALA A 62 -24.35 9.39 7.01
CA ALA A 62 -22.94 9.66 6.76
C ALA A 62 -22.26 8.47 6.09
N VAL A 63 -22.48 7.26 6.61
CA VAL A 63 -21.89 6.01 6.07
C VAL A 63 -22.46 5.67 4.70
N GLU A 64 -23.76 5.92 4.47
CA GLU A 64 -24.41 5.65 3.19
C GLU A 64 -23.92 6.57 2.07
N LYS A 65 -23.77 7.87 2.34
CA LYS A 65 -23.15 8.83 1.39
C LYS A 65 -21.70 8.50 1.08
N VAL A 66 -20.98 7.98 2.07
CA VAL A 66 -19.56 7.66 1.98
C VAL A 66 -19.31 6.30 1.32
N ARG A 67 -20.31 5.40 1.30
CA ARG A 67 -20.23 4.06 0.69
C ARG A 67 -19.89 4.09 -0.79
N ALA A 68 -20.33 5.13 -1.50
CA ALA A 68 -20.02 5.34 -2.92
C ALA A 68 -18.55 5.74 -3.18
N VAL A 69 -17.81 6.17 -2.16
CA VAL A 69 -16.41 6.57 -2.26
C VAL A 69 -15.51 5.38 -1.93
N ASP A 70 -14.76 4.89 -2.92
CA ASP A 70 -13.78 3.81 -2.71
C ASP A 70 -12.51 4.37 -2.03
N ALA A 71 -12.64 4.60 -0.72
CA ALA A 71 -11.61 5.14 0.16
C ALA A 71 -11.44 4.28 1.41
N PRO A 72 -10.23 4.19 1.97
CA PRO A 72 -10.00 3.45 3.23
C PRO A 72 -10.88 3.93 4.38
N LEU A 73 -11.13 5.25 4.46
CA LEU A 73 -11.99 5.83 5.48
C LEU A 73 -13.46 5.45 5.31
N SER A 74 -13.91 5.17 4.08
CA SER A 74 -15.25 4.65 3.82
C SER A 74 -15.45 3.24 4.36
N LYS A 75 -14.44 2.37 4.16
CA LYS A 75 -14.46 1.00 4.71
C LYS A 75 -14.43 1.01 6.23
N LEU A 76 -13.58 1.86 6.83
CA LEU A 76 -13.52 2.05 8.28
C LEU A 76 -14.87 2.51 8.86
N ALA A 77 -15.55 3.45 8.19
CA ALA A 77 -16.85 3.95 8.63
C ALA A 77 -17.95 2.87 8.58
N GLN A 78 -17.93 2.02 7.54
CA GLN A 78 -18.86 0.90 7.42
C GLN A 78 -18.61 -0.16 8.48
N GLU A 79 -17.34 -0.53 8.73
CA GLU A 79 -16.95 -1.45 9.78
C GLU A 79 -17.35 -0.93 11.17
N ALA A 80 -17.11 0.36 11.45
CA ALA A 80 -17.53 0.98 12.71
C ALA A 80 -19.06 0.92 12.91
N LEU A 81 -19.84 1.21 11.87
CA LEU A 81 -21.30 1.12 11.93
C LEU A 81 -21.77 -0.33 12.11
N GLN A 82 -21.13 -1.29 11.46
CA GLN A 82 -21.43 -2.70 11.61
C GLN A 82 -21.09 -3.20 13.03
N SER A 83 -19.95 -2.80 13.58
CA SER A 83 -19.57 -3.08 14.98
C SER A 83 -20.56 -2.47 15.97
N TYR A 84 -21.03 -1.25 15.74
CA TYR A 84 -22.08 -0.62 16.55
C TYR A 84 -23.39 -1.42 16.52
N ARG A 85 -23.83 -1.84 15.32
CA ARG A 85 -25.05 -2.66 15.16
C ARG A 85 -24.90 -4.03 15.81
N ASN A 86 -23.73 -4.66 15.69
CA ASN A 86 -23.44 -5.96 16.30
C ASN A 86 -23.41 -5.87 17.83
N TYR A 87 -22.83 -4.81 18.39
CA TYR A 87 -22.86 -4.57 19.84
C TYR A 87 -24.31 -4.44 20.33
N ARG A 88 -25.12 -3.59 19.68
CA ARG A 88 -26.53 -3.38 20.04
C ARG A 88 -27.41 -4.62 19.86
N ARG A 89 -27.03 -5.55 18.97
CA ARG A 89 -27.71 -6.83 18.76
C ARG A 89 -27.26 -7.90 19.76
N ASN A 90 -26.00 -7.83 20.21
CA ASN A 90 -25.39 -8.76 21.15
C ASN A 90 -25.39 -8.26 22.60
N GLU A 91 -26.05 -7.15 22.92
CA GLU A 91 -26.34 -6.70 24.30
C GLU A 91 -27.06 -7.77 25.14
N ALA A 92 -27.66 -8.78 24.50
CA ALA A 92 -28.25 -9.95 25.13
C ALA A 92 -27.23 -11.05 25.53
N SER A 93 -25.94 -10.92 25.18
CA SER A 93 -24.88 -11.85 25.54
C SER A 93 -23.97 -11.23 26.59
N GLU A 94 -23.80 -11.91 27.71
CA GLU A 94 -23.06 -11.54 28.93
C GLU A 94 -21.68 -10.87 28.69
N LEU A 95 -21.03 -11.17 27.56
CA LEU A 95 -19.74 -10.62 27.16
C LEU A 95 -19.76 -9.13 26.77
N ALA A 96 -20.92 -8.57 26.39
CA ALA A 96 -21.07 -7.16 26.04
C ALA A 96 -21.17 -6.23 27.27
N GLN A 97 -21.46 -6.77 28.45
CA GLN A 97 -21.64 -6.00 29.69
C GLN A 97 -20.31 -5.62 30.36
N ALA A 98 -19.20 -6.27 30.01
CA ALA A 98 -17.91 -6.03 30.65
C ALA A 98 -17.17 -4.80 30.12
N LEU A 99 -17.51 -4.29 28.93
CA LEU A 99 -16.80 -3.18 28.31
C LEU A 99 -17.77 -2.12 27.76
N PRO A 100 -17.60 -0.83 28.13
CA PRO A 100 -18.46 0.24 27.63
C PRO A 100 -18.35 0.33 26.10
N LEU A 101 -19.49 0.51 25.43
CA LEU A 101 -19.62 0.59 23.97
C LEU A 101 -18.56 1.49 23.29
N ASN A 102 -18.26 2.63 23.91
CA ASN A 102 -17.26 3.57 23.39
C ASN A 102 -15.86 2.92 23.29
N GLU A 103 -15.46 2.17 24.31
CA GLU A 103 -14.14 1.54 24.37
C GLU A 103 -14.06 0.35 23.40
N TYR A 104 -15.15 -0.43 23.29
CA TYR A 104 -15.28 -1.47 22.27
C TYR A 104 -15.14 -0.92 20.84
N LEU A 105 -15.85 0.17 20.52
CA LEU A 105 -15.77 0.82 19.21
C LEU A 105 -14.36 1.35 18.91
N VAL A 106 -13.70 1.99 19.87
CA VAL A 106 -12.34 2.52 19.69
C VAL A 106 -11.36 1.39 19.38
N ILE A 107 -11.45 0.26 20.08
CA ILE A 107 -10.61 -0.92 19.82
C ILE A 107 -10.84 -1.45 18.41
N GLN A 108 -12.11 -1.61 18.00
CA GLN A 108 -12.44 -2.14 16.66
C GLN A 108 -11.99 -1.21 15.53
N ILE A 109 -12.17 0.10 15.70
CA ILE A 109 -11.71 1.11 14.75
C ILE A 109 -10.17 1.08 14.66
N ARG A 110 -9.46 0.97 15.78
CA ARG A 110 -7.99 0.87 15.79
C ARG A 110 -7.50 -0.40 15.09
N ASN A 111 -8.13 -1.54 15.36
CA ASN A 111 -7.79 -2.81 14.71
C ASN A 111 -8.00 -2.74 13.20
N SER A 112 -9.13 -2.19 12.78
CA SER A 112 -9.47 -2.00 11.36
C SER A 112 -8.48 -1.05 10.67
N MET A 113 -8.11 0.05 11.34
CA MET A 113 -7.09 0.97 10.85
C MET A 113 -5.72 0.28 10.69
N ALA A 114 -5.32 -0.55 11.65
CA ALA A 114 -4.08 -1.31 11.58
C ALA A 114 -4.09 -2.32 10.42
N GLN A 115 -5.20 -3.02 10.18
CA GLN A 115 -5.35 -3.93 9.05
C GLN A 115 -5.25 -3.21 7.70
N ILE A 116 -5.89 -2.04 7.59
CA ILE A 116 -5.80 -1.18 6.41
C ILE A 116 -4.34 -0.75 6.18
N MET A 117 -3.63 -0.29 7.23
CA MET A 117 -2.21 0.09 7.14
C MET A 117 -1.32 -1.06 6.67
N ARG A 118 -1.51 -2.28 7.17
CA ARG A 118 -0.73 -3.45 6.72
C ARG A 118 -0.84 -3.72 5.22
N ARG A 119 -2.02 -3.46 4.61
CA ARG A 119 -2.18 -3.56 3.14
C ARG A 119 -1.40 -2.47 2.40
N PHE A 120 -1.14 -1.34 3.04
CA PHE A 120 -0.27 -0.30 2.49
C PHE A 120 1.22 -0.68 2.55
N ASP A 121 1.65 -1.49 3.52
CA ASP A 121 3.05 -1.92 3.66
C ASP A 121 3.50 -2.97 2.63
N TYR A 122 2.55 -3.66 1.98
CA TYR A 122 2.88 -4.73 1.04
C TYR A 122 3.72 -4.24 -0.15
N GLY A 123 4.93 -4.75 -0.33
CA GLY A 123 5.82 -4.34 -1.44
C GLY A 123 6.82 -3.22 -1.10
N MET A 124 6.73 -2.58 0.08
CA MET A 124 7.86 -1.77 0.58
C MET A 124 9.08 -2.65 0.86
N THR A 125 8.87 -3.88 1.33
CA THR A 125 9.93 -4.88 1.49
C THR A 125 10.63 -5.19 0.17
N ALA A 126 9.87 -5.34 -0.94
CA ALA A 126 10.46 -5.61 -2.25
C ALA A 126 11.29 -4.41 -2.76
N LEU A 127 10.78 -3.18 -2.61
CA LEU A 127 11.53 -1.95 -2.91
C LEU A 127 12.81 -1.83 -2.07
N ALA A 128 12.75 -2.16 -0.78
CA ALA A 128 13.90 -2.16 0.12
C ALA A 128 14.94 -3.21 -0.30
N SER A 129 14.51 -4.43 -0.65
CA SER A 129 15.39 -5.48 -1.14
C SER A 129 16.05 -5.13 -2.47
N ILE A 130 15.31 -4.52 -3.41
CA ILE A 130 15.86 -4.06 -4.70
C ILE A 130 16.88 -2.96 -4.46
N GLY A 131 16.58 -1.98 -3.60
CA GLY A 131 17.52 -0.91 -3.25
C GLY A 131 18.81 -1.42 -2.58
N ALA A 132 18.70 -2.46 -1.75
CA ALA A 132 19.85 -3.08 -1.09
C ALA A 132 20.69 -3.96 -2.05
N THR A 133 20.08 -4.61 -3.03
CA THR A 133 20.76 -5.54 -3.95
C THR A 133 21.34 -4.85 -5.20
N ALA A 134 20.76 -3.72 -5.62
CA ALA A 134 21.24 -2.92 -6.76
C ALA A 134 22.75 -2.58 -6.75
N PRO A 135 23.38 -2.12 -5.65
CA PRO A 135 24.81 -1.82 -5.65
C PRO A 135 25.70 -3.05 -5.85
N PHE A 136 25.29 -4.22 -5.35
CA PHE A 136 26.05 -5.47 -5.52
C PHE A 136 26.02 -5.96 -6.96
N ILE A 137 24.87 -5.81 -7.63
CA ILE A 137 24.69 -6.17 -9.05
C ILE A 137 25.56 -5.27 -9.93
N GLY A 138 25.62 -3.97 -9.62
CA GLY A 138 26.51 -3.02 -10.31
C GLY A 138 27.98 -3.34 -10.09
N LEU A 139 28.39 -3.62 -8.85
CA LEU A 139 29.77 -4.00 -8.53
C LEU A 139 30.17 -5.29 -9.25
N PHE A 140 29.31 -6.31 -9.27
CA PHE A 140 29.55 -7.56 -10.01
C PHE A 140 29.82 -7.31 -11.50
N GLY A 141 29.01 -6.47 -12.14
CA GLY A 141 29.22 -6.08 -13.54
C GLY A 141 30.56 -5.38 -13.77
N THR A 142 30.98 -4.50 -12.85
CA THR A 142 32.30 -3.84 -12.95
C THR A 142 33.46 -4.80 -12.70
N VAL A 143 33.29 -5.79 -11.81
CA VAL A 143 34.32 -6.80 -11.53
C VAL A 143 34.50 -7.73 -12.73
N TRP A 144 33.39 -8.21 -13.28
CA TRP A 144 33.43 -9.11 -14.41
C TRP A 144 33.99 -8.43 -15.67
N GLY A 145 33.58 -7.19 -15.91
CA GLY A 145 34.02 -6.41 -17.07
C GLY A 145 35.51 -6.06 -17.07
N PHE A 146 36.21 -6.08 -15.93
CA PHE A 146 37.67 -5.92 -15.93
C PHE A 146 38.39 -7.26 -16.14
N THR A 147 37.78 -8.39 -15.74
CA THR A 147 38.39 -9.72 -15.85
C THR A 147 38.31 -10.32 -17.24
N THR A 148 37.42 -9.82 -18.11
CA THR A 148 37.35 -10.25 -19.50
C THR A 148 38.39 -9.50 -20.34
N PRO A 149 39.32 -10.20 -21.01
CA PRO A 149 40.37 -9.58 -21.82
C PRO A 149 39.86 -8.98 -23.13
#